data_AF-A0A815S4Q9-F1
#
_entry.id   AF-A0A815S4Q9-F1
#
_cell.length_a   1.000
_cell.length_b   1.000
_cell.length_c   1.000
_cell.angle_alpha   90.00
_cell.angle_beta   90.00
_cell.angle_gamma   90.00
#
_symmetry.space_group_name_H-M   'P 1'
#
loop_
_entity.id
_entity.type
_entity.pdbx_description
1 polymer ?
#
loop_
_entity_poly.entity_id
_entity_poly.type
_entity_poly.pdbx_seq_one_letter_code
_entity_poly.pdbx_strand_id
1 'polypeptide(L)'
;MNKIHETVNPITNAWSTASEPSASNKKRERAGSVIKEFSLNTTAHGVPSIARSHSIHNRVFWILSSLVFLGAMIYFVTEAIIAYFQYSTQTSVTVIVEWPQAFPAVTICNYSPLRYDRFISPFLNYTNARNITNTTN
;
A
#
# COMPACT_ATOMS: atom_id res chain seq x y z
N MET A 1 -84.94 22.78 15.42
CA MET A 1 -83.83 21.82 15.11
C MET A 1 -82.54 22.51 14.64
N ASN A 2 -82.31 23.82 14.90
CA ASN A 2 -81.11 24.55 14.43
C ASN A 2 -80.30 25.22 15.56
N LYS A 3 -80.15 24.60 16.74
CA LYS A 3 -79.30 25.13 17.82
C LYS A 3 -78.18 24.19 18.29
N ILE A 4 -78.07 23.02 17.67
CA ILE A 4 -77.04 22.01 18.02
C ILE A 4 -75.87 22.05 17.02
N HIS A 5 -76.02 22.71 15.87
CA HIS A 5 -75.01 22.73 14.81
C HIS A 5 -73.99 23.89 14.90
N GLU A 6 -74.21 24.87 15.79
CA GLU A 6 -73.28 26.00 15.99
C GLU A 6 -72.31 25.81 17.16
N THR A 7 -72.59 24.91 18.09
CA THR A 7 -71.77 24.72 19.31
C THR A 7 -70.68 23.67 19.19
N VAL A 8 -70.62 22.91 18.09
CA VAL A 8 -69.62 21.84 17.89
C VAL A 8 -68.37 22.33 17.16
N ASN A 9 -68.46 23.42 16.40
CA ASN A 9 -67.36 23.99 15.63
C ASN A 9 -66.17 24.54 16.46
N PRO A 10 -66.33 25.07 17.71
CA PRO A 10 -65.19 25.54 18.49
C PRO A 10 -64.47 24.44 19.29
N ILE A 11 -64.95 23.19 19.25
CA ILE A 11 -64.33 22.07 20.00
C ILE A 11 -63.39 21.25 19.11
N THR A 12 -63.64 21.17 17.79
CA THR A 12 -62.85 20.37 16.85
C THR A 12 -61.53 21.03 16.45
N ASN A 13 -61.39 22.34 16.62
CA ASN A 13 -60.15 23.09 16.39
C ASN A 13 -59.26 23.20 17.65
N ALA A 14 -59.74 22.80 18.83
CA ALA A 14 -58.94 22.70 20.05
C ALA A 14 -58.16 21.39 20.17
N TRP A 15 -58.52 20.37 19.37
CA TRP A 15 -57.87 19.06 19.34
C TRP A 15 -57.29 18.73 17.95
N SER A 16 -56.77 19.73 17.23
CA SER A 16 -55.69 19.44 16.29
C SER A 16 -54.54 18.91 17.15
N THR A 17 -54.41 17.59 17.20
CA THR A 17 -53.33 16.91 17.89
C THR A 17 -52.04 17.37 17.22
N ALA A 18 -51.47 18.46 17.74
CA ALA A 18 -50.05 18.67 17.68
C ALA A 18 -49.49 17.50 18.48
N SER A 19 -49.31 16.36 17.79
CA SER A 19 -48.58 15.23 18.34
C SER A 19 -47.23 15.82 18.71
N GLU A 20 -46.97 15.98 20.01
CA GLU A 20 -45.66 16.35 20.47
C GLU A 20 -44.67 15.41 19.78
N PRO A 21 -43.61 15.93 19.14
CA PRO A 21 -42.64 15.07 18.48
C PRO A 21 -42.11 14.09 19.52
N SER A 22 -42.55 12.83 19.40
CA SER A 22 -42.13 11.70 20.23
C SER A 22 -40.63 11.81 20.46
N ALA A 23 -40.17 11.62 21.71
CA ALA A 23 -38.75 11.75 22.09
C ALA A 23 -37.80 10.97 21.15
N SER A 24 -38.29 9.90 20.50
CA SER A 24 -37.60 9.15 19.46
C SER A 24 -37.29 9.97 18.18
N ASN A 25 -38.21 10.82 17.75
CA ASN A 25 -38.10 11.66 16.55
C ASN A 25 -37.10 12.81 16.78
N LYS A 26 -37.19 13.47 17.95
CA LYS A 26 -36.20 14.46 18.40
C LYS A 26 -34.77 13.89 18.46
N LYS A 27 -34.62 12.62 18.85
CA LYS A 27 -33.30 11.95 18.90
C LYS A 27 -32.74 11.69 17.50
N ARG A 28 -33.57 11.27 16.54
CA ARG A 28 -33.17 11.06 15.13
C ARG A 28 -32.78 12.35 14.43
N GLU A 29 -33.53 13.43 14.67
CA GLU A 29 -33.22 14.76 14.13
C GLU A 29 -31.90 15.30 14.67
N ARG A 30 -31.65 15.17 15.98
CA ARG A 30 -30.35 15.50 16.58
C ARG A 30 -29.21 14.67 15.98
N ALA A 31 -29.38 13.36 15.84
CA ALA A 31 -28.36 12.51 15.25
C ALA A 31 -28.06 12.89 13.79
N GLY A 32 -29.08 13.19 12.99
CA GLY A 32 -28.93 13.66 11.62
C GLY A 32 -28.22 15.01 11.51
N SER A 33 -28.54 15.95 12.41
CA SER A 33 -27.84 17.25 12.51
C SER A 33 -26.35 17.08 12.78
N VAL A 34 -25.99 16.25 13.77
CA VAL A 34 -24.59 16.01 14.15
C VAL A 34 -23.81 15.35 13.02
N ILE A 35 -24.39 14.35 12.36
CA ILE A 35 -23.74 13.67 11.22
C ILE A 35 -23.53 14.65 10.06
N LYS A 36 -24.51 15.52 9.79
CA LYS A 36 -24.40 16.52 8.73
C LYS A 36 -23.33 17.56 9.04
N GLU A 37 -23.29 18.07 10.26
CA GLU A 37 -22.27 19.02 10.73
C GLU A 37 -20.87 18.44 10.62
N PHE A 38 -20.68 17.21 11.12
CA PHE A 38 -19.42 16.48 10.98
C PHE A 38 -19.03 16.28 9.51
N SER A 39 -19.97 15.85 8.67
CA SER A 39 -19.72 15.60 7.25
C SER A 39 -19.34 16.87 6.48
N LEU A 40 -19.78 18.05 6.94
CA LEU A 40 -19.43 19.33 6.33
C LEU A 40 -18.09 19.88 6.81
N ASN A 41 -17.66 19.52 8.02
CA ASN A 41 -16.45 20.02 8.67
C ASN A 41 -15.25 19.06 8.59
N THR A 42 -15.43 17.86 8.05
CA THR A 42 -14.33 16.92 7.87
C THR A 42 -13.34 17.38 6.79
N THR A 43 -12.06 17.05 6.99
CA THR A 43 -10.98 17.29 6.02
C THR A 43 -11.00 16.28 4.86
N ALA A 44 -11.78 15.20 4.96
CA ALA A 44 -11.92 14.21 3.90
C ALA A 44 -12.67 14.82 2.70
N HIS A 45 -11.96 15.29 1.68
CA HIS A 45 -12.47 16.08 0.56
C HIS A 45 -13.73 15.54 -0.15
N GLY A 46 -13.96 14.21 -0.15
CA GLY A 46 -15.15 13.59 -0.75
C GLY A 46 -16.42 13.75 0.09
N VAL A 47 -16.31 13.74 1.43
CA VAL A 47 -17.46 13.67 2.35
C VAL A 47 -18.29 14.98 2.40
N PRO A 48 -17.68 16.18 2.44
CA PRO A 48 -18.43 17.44 2.37
C PRO A 48 -19.16 17.62 1.04
N SER A 49 -18.58 17.14 -0.06
CA SER A 49 -19.18 17.23 -1.40
C SER A 49 -20.45 16.38 -1.51
N ILE A 50 -20.47 15.21 -0.87
CA ILE A 50 -21.66 14.35 -0.74
C ILE A 50 -22.71 15.02 0.16
N ALA A 51 -22.29 15.66 1.26
CA ALA A 51 -23.19 16.29 2.22
C ALA A 51 -23.80 17.62 1.74
N ARG A 52 -23.12 18.36 0.86
CA ARG A 52 -23.62 19.60 0.22
C ARG A 52 -24.47 19.34 -1.02
N SER A 53 -24.42 18.15 -1.61
CA SER A 53 -25.15 17.87 -2.84
C SER A 53 -26.67 17.84 -2.60
N HIS A 54 -27.39 18.73 -3.30
CA HIS A 54 -28.85 18.78 -3.26
C HIS A 54 -29.54 17.84 -4.26
N SER A 55 -28.86 17.50 -5.37
CA SER A 55 -29.40 16.62 -6.41
C SER A 55 -28.91 15.19 -6.24
N ILE A 56 -29.78 14.23 -6.55
CA ILE A 56 -29.47 12.80 -6.37
C ILE A 56 -28.36 12.33 -7.32
N HIS A 57 -28.36 12.82 -8.56
CA HIS A 57 -27.33 12.52 -9.56
C HIS A 57 -25.94 12.98 -9.10
N ASN A 58 -25.82 14.21 -8.60
CA ASN A 58 -24.55 14.72 -8.11
C ASN A 58 -24.10 13.96 -6.86
N ARG A 59 -25.04 13.54 -6.00
CA ARG A 59 -24.72 12.74 -4.81
C ARG A 59 -24.15 11.38 -5.19
N VAL A 60 -24.76 10.70 -6.16
CA VAL A 60 -24.26 9.42 -6.70
C VAL A 60 -22.87 9.59 -7.33
N PHE A 61 -22.68 10.64 -8.13
CA PHE A 61 -21.37 10.95 -8.72
C PHE A 61 -20.28 11.12 -7.65
N TRP A 62 -20.53 11.93 -6.62
CA TRP A 62 -19.56 12.17 -5.55
C TRP A 62 -19.27 10.92 -4.71
N ILE A 63 -20.27 10.06 -4.49
CA ILE A 63 -20.09 8.77 -3.81
C ILE A 63 -19.21 7.85 -4.65
N LEU A 64 -19.53 7.66 -5.93
CA LEU A 64 -18.77 6.80 -6.83
C LEU A 64 -17.33 7.29 -6.97
N SER A 65 -17.15 8.59 -7.20
CA SER A 65 -15.83 9.23 -7.30
C SER A 65 -15.02 9.01 -6.01
N SER A 66 -15.62 9.26 -4.84
CA SER A 66 -14.94 9.06 -3.55
C SER A 66 -14.55 7.59 -3.32
N LEU A 67 -15.41 6.64 -3.71
CA LEU A 67 -15.11 5.20 -3.61
C LEU A 67 -13.97 4.78 -4.53
N VAL A 68 -13.97 5.28 -5.77
CA VAL A 68 -12.89 4.98 -6.74
C VAL A 68 -11.56 5.51 -6.24
N PHE A 69 -11.50 6.77 -5.78
CA PHE A 69 -10.27 7.35 -5.24
C PHE A 69 -9.81 6.65 -3.95
N LEU A 70 -10.74 6.26 -3.08
CA LEU A 70 -10.41 5.49 -1.88
C LEU A 70 -9.84 4.11 -2.24
N GLY A 71 -10.44 3.41 -3.21
CA GLY A 71 -9.94 2.13 -3.70
C GLY A 71 -8.56 2.25 -4.33
N ALA A 72 -8.34 3.26 -5.17
CA ALA A 72 -7.04 3.54 -5.77
C ALA A 72 -5.98 3.87 -4.71
N MET A 73 -6.32 4.69 -3.72
CA MET A 73 -5.43 5.00 -2.59
C MET A 73 -5.02 3.74 -1.83
N ILE A 74 -5.98 2.88 -1.49
CA ILE A 74 -5.69 1.62 -0.80
C ILE A 74 -4.75 0.75 -1.64
N TYR A 75 -5.02 0.60 -2.94
CA TYR A 75 -4.16 -0.16 -3.85
C TYR A 75 -2.73 0.38 -3.91
N PHE A 76 -2.54 1.69 -4.10
CA PHE A 76 -1.21 2.29 -4.14
C PHE A 76 -0.47 2.18 -2.79
N VAL A 77 -1.18 2.34 -1.68
CA VAL A 77 -0.60 2.15 -0.34
C VAL A 77 -0.16 0.71 -0.14
N THR A 78 -0.96 -0.28 -0.56
CA THR A 78 -0.58 -1.69 -0.46
C THR A 78 0.66 -2.00 -1.30
N GLU A 79 0.72 -1.52 -2.54
CA GLU A 79 1.88 -1.71 -3.41
C GLU A 79 3.13 -1.04 -2.81
N ALA A 80 3.00 0.16 -2.25
CA ALA A 80 4.11 0.85 -1.60
C ALA A 80 4.63 0.09 -0.37
N ILE A 81 3.73 -0.48 0.44
CA ILE A 81 4.10 -1.32 1.60
C ILE A 81 4.83 -2.58 1.14
N ILE A 82 4.31 -3.26 0.11
CA ILE A 82 4.95 -4.46 -0.46
C ILE A 82 6.34 -4.11 -0.99
N ALA A 83 6.47 -3.04 -1.77
CA ALA A 83 7.74 -2.59 -2.33
C ALA A 83 8.76 -2.23 -1.22
N TYR A 84 8.31 -1.62 -0.12
CA TYR A 84 9.17 -1.33 1.02
C TYR A 84 9.73 -2.61 1.65
N PHE A 85 8.89 -3.62 1.88
CA PHE A 85 9.29 -4.90 2.48
C PHE A 85 9.97 -5.86 1.50
N GLN A 86 10.02 -5.55 0.21
CA GLN A 86 10.82 -6.30 -0.76
C GLN A 86 12.32 -6.01 -0.62
N TYR A 87 12.72 -4.97 0.13
CA TYR A 87 14.12 -4.60 0.38
C TYR A 87 14.98 -4.56 -0.90
N SER A 88 14.39 -4.16 -2.03
CA SER A 88 15.10 -4.11 -3.31
C SER A 88 16.21 -3.06 -3.26
N THR A 89 17.44 -3.46 -3.56
CA THR A 89 18.58 -2.54 -3.63
C THR A 89 18.80 -2.10 -5.07
N GLN A 90 18.98 -0.79 -5.29
CA GLN A 90 19.45 -0.27 -6.56
C GLN A 90 20.94 0.08 -6.43
N THR A 91 21.78 -0.59 -7.20
CA THR A 91 23.20 -0.27 -7.30
C THR A 91 23.42 0.68 -8.47
N SER A 92 23.76 1.94 -8.18
CA SER A 92 24.21 2.89 -9.19
C SER A 92 25.73 2.77 -9.34
N VAL A 93 26.20 2.39 -10.52
CA VAL A 93 27.63 2.29 -10.83
C VAL A 93 28.06 3.58 -11.51
N THR A 94 28.89 4.36 -10.83
CA THR A 94 29.53 5.56 -11.40
C THR A 94 31.02 5.30 -11.53
N VAL A 95 31.60 5.74 -12.65
CA VAL A 95 33.03 5.65 -12.90
C VAL A 95 33.63 7.02 -12.63
N ILE A 96 34.39 7.13 -11.55
CA ILE A 96 35.18 8.31 -11.21
C ILE A 96 36.66 8.00 -11.46
N VAL A 97 37.36 8.95 -12.09
CA VAL A 97 38.81 8.85 -12.34
C VAL A 97 39.50 9.74 -11.32
N GLU A 98 40.03 9.14 -10.26
CA GLU A 98 40.74 9.85 -9.19
C GLU A 98 42.26 9.59 -9.29
N TRP A 99 43.05 10.65 -9.09
CA TRP A 99 44.52 10.57 -9.06
C TRP A 99 45.06 11.13 -7.75
N PRO A 100 46.04 10.46 -7.10
CA PRO A 100 46.69 9.21 -7.50
C PRO A 100 45.94 7.95 -7.04
N GLN A 101 45.87 6.92 -7.89
CA GLN A 101 45.26 5.63 -7.56
C GLN A 101 46.30 4.63 -7.04
N ALA A 102 45.93 3.82 -6.03
CA ALA A 102 46.81 2.79 -5.50
C ALA A 102 47.10 1.72 -6.55
N PHE A 103 48.38 1.41 -6.77
CA PHE A 103 48.78 0.33 -7.67
C PHE A 103 48.36 -1.03 -7.08
N PRO A 104 47.65 -1.90 -7.83
CA PRO A 104 47.13 -3.15 -7.29
C PRO A 104 48.23 -4.18 -7.07
N ALA A 105 47.96 -5.18 -6.22
CA ALA A 105 48.81 -6.35 -6.13
C ALA A 105 48.70 -7.17 -7.41
N VAL A 106 49.80 -7.28 -8.16
CA VAL A 106 49.89 -8.12 -9.35
C VAL A 106 50.61 -9.41 -8.96
N THR A 107 49.92 -10.54 -9.10
CA THR A 107 50.52 -11.87 -8.90
C THR A 107 50.67 -12.57 -10.24
N ILE A 108 51.89 -12.98 -10.57
CA ILE A 108 52.21 -13.72 -11.80
C ILE A 108 52.61 -15.13 -11.40
N CYS A 109 51.91 -16.13 -11.93
CA CYS A 109 52.25 -17.53 -11.75
C CYS A 109 52.76 -18.13 -13.06
N ASN A 110 53.67 -19.12 -12.94
CA ASN A 110 54.07 -19.93 -14.08
C ASN A 110 52.91 -20.86 -14.47
N TYR A 111 52.64 -21.00 -15.77
CA TYR A 111 51.64 -21.94 -16.29
C TYR A 111 51.95 -23.39 -15.90
N SER A 112 53.24 -23.75 -15.86
CA SER A 112 53.65 -25.09 -15.44
C SER A 112 53.54 -25.21 -13.92
N PRO A 113 52.62 -26.03 -13.38
CA PRO A 113 52.41 -26.16 -11.93
C PRO A 113 53.56 -26.91 -11.25
N LEU A 114 54.27 -27.74 -12.00
CA LEU A 114 55.35 -28.57 -11.51
C LEU A 114 56.60 -28.35 -12.35
N ARG A 115 57.74 -28.34 -11.67
CA ARG A 115 59.04 -28.25 -12.30
C ARG A 115 59.50 -29.63 -12.72
N TYR A 116 59.92 -29.76 -13.98
CA TYR A 116 60.38 -31.04 -14.51
C TYR A 116 61.62 -31.54 -13.76
N ASP A 117 62.59 -30.65 -13.54
CA ASP A 117 63.85 -30.96 -12.87
C ASP A 117 63.68 -31.34 -11.38
N ARG A 118 62.74 -30.71 -10.68
CA ARG A 118 62.55 -30.89 -9.23
C ARG A 118 61.55 -31.97 -8.86
N PHE A 119 60.55 -32.21 -9.70
CA PHE A 119 59.45 -33.12 -9.37
C PHE A 119 59.31 -34.25 -10.38
N ILE A 120 59.12 -33.92 -11.66
CA ILE A 120 58.79 -34.93 -12.69
C ILE A 120 59.96 -35.91 -12.87
N SER A 121 61.19 -35.43 -13.04
CA SER A 121 62.39 -36.26 -13.24
C SER A 121 62.63 -37.26 -12.11
N PRO A 122 62.72 -36.84 -10.82
CA PRO A 122 62.90 -37.80 -9.72
C PRO A 122 61.69 -38.72 -9.54
N PHE A 123 60.46 -38.26 -9.79
CA PHE A 123 59.27 -39.10 -9.76
C PHE A 123 59.31 -40.21 -10.83
N LEU A 124 59.70 -39.87 -12.07
CA LEU A 124 59.86 -40.84 -13.15
C LEU A 124 60.96 -41.85 -12.85
N ASN A 125 62.09 -41.41 -12.31
CA ASN A 125 63.17 -42.32 -11.93
C ASN A 125 62.72 -43.29 -10.82
N TYR A 126 62.05 -42.78 -9.79
CA TYR A 126 61.50 -43.59 -8.70
C TYR A 126 60.46 -44.62 -9.18
N THR A 127 59.53 -44.19 -10.03
CA THR A 127 58.47 -45.08 -10.53
C THR A 127 59.00 -46.16 -11.46
N ASN A 128 59.99 -45.84 -12.31
CA ASN A 128 60.69 -46.81 -13.15
C ASN A 128 61.50 -47.82 -12.32
N ALA A 129 62.24 -47.36 -11.31
CA ALA A 129 63.03 -48.24 -10.43
C ALA A 129 62.14 -49.22 -9.63
N ARG A 130 60.91 -48.83 -9.32
CA ARG A 130 59.92 -49.64 -8.59
C ARG A 130 58.96 -50.39 -9.53
N ASN A 131 59.14 -50.28 -10.85
CA ASN A 131 58.31 -50.86 -11.90
C ASN A 131 56.80 -50.59 -11.72
N ILE A 132 56.44 -49.42 -11.16
CA ILE A 132 55.06 -49.09 -10.76
C ILE A 132 54.18 -48.78 -11.97
N THR A 133 54.78 -48.30 -13.06
CA THR A 133 54.09 -47.96 -14.31
C THR A 133 53.85 -49.16 -15.22
N ASN A 134 54.42 -50.32 -14.92
CA ASN A 134 54.24 -51.53 -15.70
C ASN A 134 52.95 -52.24 -15.25
N THR A 135 51.82 -51.66 -15.64
CA THR A 135 50.54 -52.37 -15.61
C THR A 135 50.53 -53.30 -16.82
N THR A 136 51.09 -54.50 -16.64
CA THR A 136 50.93 -55.60 -17.59
C THR A 136 49.44 -55.95 -17.65
N ASN A 137 48.78 -55.55 -18.73
CA ASN A 137 47.49 -56.07 -19.16
C ASN A 137 47.67 -56.65 -20.56
#